data_AF-A0A7J8PB37-F1
#
_entry.id   AF-A0A7J8PB37-F1
#
_cell.length_a   1.000
_cell.length_b   1.000
_cell.length_c   1.000
_cell.angle_alpha   90.00
_cell.angle_beta   90.00
_cell.angle_gamma   90.00
#
_symmetry.space_group_name_H-M   'P 1'
#
loop_
_entity.id
_entity.type
_entity.pdbx_description
1 polymer ?
#
loop_
_entity_poly.entity_id
_entity_poly.type
_entity_poly.pdbx_seq_one_letter_code
_entity_poly.pdbx_strand_id
1 'polypeptide(L)'
;EGEKLLKACQCYLSTSAGPIAGLLFISSEKVAFCSERSIKVPCANGEYLRVHDKVVVPLEKIKGVNQSENMKKPSQKYMEIVTVDGFDIWFMGFLNYHKAFKCLQQTISQRLDDVDTF
;
A
#
# COMPACT_ATOMS: atom_id res chain seq x y z
N GLU A 1 22.64 -8.36 -1.16
CA GLU A 1 21.63 -8.48 -0.09
C GLU A 1 20.25 -8.55 -0.74
N GLY A 2 19.26 -9.22 -0.14
CA GLY A 2 17.92 -9.38 -0.72
C GLY A 2 16.86 -8.54 -0.02
N GLU A 3 15.72 -8.32 -0.68
CA GLU A 3 14.54 -7.63 -0.15
C GLU A 3 14.11 -8.19 1.22
N LYS A 4 13.93 -7.32 2.23
CA LYS A 4 13.50 -7.69 3.58
C LYS A 4 12.10 -7.16 3.87
N LEU A 5 11.20 -8.02 4.35
CA LEU A 5 9.88 -7.60 4.83
C LEU A 5 10.02 -6.89 6.19
N LEU A 6 9.52 -5.66 6.28
CA LEU A 6 9.57 -4.84 7.50
C LEU A 6 8.24 -4.88 8.25
N LYS A 7 7.12 -4.87 7.51
CA LYS A 7 5.78 -4.87 8.10
C LYS A 7 4.76 -5.55 7.20
N ALA A 8 3.81 -6.22 7.83
CA ALA A 8 2.53 -6.58 7.23
C ALA A 8 1.39 -6.06 8.12
N CYS A 9 0.34 -5.51 7.52
CA CYS A 9 -0.85 -5.06 8.24
C CYS A 9 -2.13 -5.26 7.42
N GLN A 10 -3.21 -5.62 8.10
CA GLN A 10 -4.55 -5.63 7.53
C GLN A 10 -5.06 -4.21 7.33
N CYS A 11 -5.61 -3.96 6.15
CA CYS A 11 -6.24 -2.71 5.77
C CYS A 11 -7.19 -2.93 4.59
N TYR A 12 -7.77 -1.83 4.11
CA TYR A 12 -8.56 -1.79 2.90
C TYR A 12 -7.91 -0.86 1.89
N LEU A 13 -7.83 -1.29 0.63
CA LEU A 13 -7.53 -0.43 -0.51
C LEU A 13 -8.81 0.30 -0.93
N SER A 14 -8.77 1.62 -1.02
CA SER A 14 -9.89 2.43 -1.49
C SER A 14 -9.98 2.33 -3.02
N THR A 15 -11.15 1.96 -3.55
CA THR A 15 -11.42 1.96 -4.99
C THR A 15 -12.77 2.59 -5.28
N SER A 16 -13.03 2.97 -6.54
CA SER A 16 -14.33 3.51 -6.98
C SER A 16 -15.47 2.51 -6.85
N ALA A 17 -15.19 1.20 -6.93
CA ALA A 17 -16.16 0.13 -6.72
C ALA A 17 -16.37 -0.21 -5.22
N GLY A 18 -15.65 0.48 -4.33
CA GLY A 18 -15.70 0.27 -2.89
C GLY A 18 -14.37 -0.23 -2.30
N PRO A 19 -14.27 -0.32 -0.96
CA PRO A 19 -13.05 -0.75 -0.30
C PRO A 19 -12.79 -2.25 -0.47
N ILE A 20 -11.56 -2.61 -0.83
CA ILE A 20 -11.11 -3.99 -0.99
C ILE A 20 -10.28 -4.39 0.24
N ALA A 21 -10.72 -5.40 0.98
CA ALA A 21 -9.98 -5.94 2.11
C ALA A 21 -8.71 -6.66 1.65
N GLY A 22 -7.60 -6.44 2.35
CA GLY A 22 -6.32 -7.03 2.01
C GLY A 22 -5.23 -6.82 3.06
N LEU A 23 -4.03 -7.24 2.68
CA LEU A 23 -2.82 -7.04 3.45
C LEU A 23 -1.91 -6.05 2.73
N LEU A 24 -1.46 -5.03 3.45
CA LEU A 24 -0.38 -4.15 3.05
C LEU A 24 0.93 -4.69 3.60
N PHE A 25 1.91 -4.84 2.73
CA PHE A 25 3.28 -5.25 3.01
C PHE A 25 4.21 -4.06 2.74
N ILE A 26 5.08 -3.78 3.69
CA ILE A 26 6.14 -2.77 3.59
C ILE A 26 7.46 -3.53 3.67
N SER A 27 8.27 -3.45 2.62
CA SER A 27 9.60 -4.04 2.58
C SER A 27 10.68 -2.97 2.46
N SER A 28 11.94 -3.40 2.46
CA SER A 28 13.10 -2.54 2.20
C SER A 28 13.16 -1.98 0.77
N GLU A 29 12.32 -2.46 -0.16
CA GLU A 29 12.38 -2.06 -1.59
C GLU A 29 11.04 -1.55 -2.14
N LYS A 30 9.90 -2.00 -1.60
CA LYS A 30 8.57 -1.64 -2.11
C LYS A 30 7.48 -1.73 -1.07
N VAL A 31 6.36 -1.10 -1.39
CA VAL A 31 5.08 -1.32 -0.73
C VAL A 31 4.23 -2.18 -1.65
N ALA A 32 3.62 -3.23 -1.10
CA ALA A 32 2.73 -4.10 -1.86
C ALA A 32 1.40 -4.30 -1.12
N PHE A 33 0.30 -4.31 -1.85
CA PHE A 33 -1.00 -4.71 -1.34
C PHE A 33 -1.47 -5.96 -2.05
N CYS A 34 -2.09 -6.88 -1.31
CA CYS A 34 -2.72 -8.07 -1.87
C CYS A 34 -4.12 -8.22 -1.28
N SER A 35 -5.13 -8.32 -2.16
CA SER A 35 -6.51 -8.57 -1.73
C SER A 35 -6.67 -9.91 -1.01
N GLU A 36 -7.53 -9.98 0.00
CA GLU A 36 -7.84 -11.26 0.69
C GLU A 36 -8.64 -12.20 -0.23
N ARG A 37 -9.58 -11.63 -0.99
CA ARG A 37 -10.40 -12.40 -1.94
C ARG A 37 -9.76 -12.38 -3.33
N SER A 38 -9.72 -13.54 -3.96
CA SER A 38 -9.43 -13.67 -5.39
C SER A 38 -10.69 -13.42 -6.21
N ILE A 39 -10.53 -12.75 -7.34
CA ILE A 39 -11.55 -12.54 -8.37
C ILE A 39 -11.39 -13.58 -9.49
N LYS A 40 -12.50 -14.00 -10.10
CA LYS A 40 -12.49 -14.88 -11.27
C LYS A 40 -12.37 -14.04 -12.53
N VAL A 41 -11.32 -14.25 -13.32
CA VAL A 41 -11.07 -13.59 -14.59
C VAL A 41 -11.23 -14.60 -15.72
N PRO A 42 -12.08 -14.34 -16.72
CA PRO A 42 -12.25 -15.22 -17.86
C PRO A 42 -10.98 -15.22 -18.73
N CYS A 43 -10.60 -16.41 -19.20
CA CYS A 43 -9.46 -16.62 -20.08
C CYS A 43 -9.90 -16.84 -21.52
N ALA A 44 -9.00 -16.58 -22.46
CA ALA A 44 -9.26 -16.75 -23.89
C ALA A 44 -9.60 -18.21 -24.28
N ASN A 45 -9.19 -19.19 -23.48
CA ASN A 45 -9.50 -20.62 -23.65
C ASN A 45 -10.85 -21.05 -23.05
N GLY A 46 -11.64 -20.12 -22.49
CA GLY A 46 -12.93 -20.41 -21.86
C GLY A 46 -12.86 -20.81 -20.38
N GLU A 47 -11.66 -20.87 -19.80
CA GLU A 47 -11.47 -21.15 -18.37
C GLU A 47 -11.54 -19.85 -17.53
N TYR A 48 -11.56 -19.99 -16.20
CA TYR A 48 -11.50 -18.86 -15.27
C TYR A 48 -10.27 -18.98 -14.37
N LEU A 49 -9.44 -17.93 -14.34
CA LEU A 49 -8.32 -17.80 -13.41
C LEU A 49 -8.76 -17.07 -12.15
N ARG A 50 -8.31 -17.53 -10.99
CA ARG A 50 -8.44 -16.78 -9.73
C ARG A 50 -7.22 -15.91 -9.54
N VAL A 51 -7.38 -14.60 -9.64
CA VAL A 51 -6.31 -13.62 -9.41
C VAL A 51 -6.63 -12.78 -8.19
N HIS A 52 -5.61 -12.37 -7.46
CA HIS A 52 -5.74 -11.38 -6.39
C HIS A 52 -5.44 -10.01 -6.98
N ASP A 53 -6.21 -8.99 -6.59
CA ASP A 53 -5.86 -7.62 -6.90
C ASP A 53 -4.60 -7.28 -6.13
N LYS A 54 -3.55 -6.98 -6.88
CA LYS A 54 -2.22 -6.67 -6.36
C LYS A 54 -1.83 -5.28 -6.79
N VAL A 55 -1.39 -4.48 -5.82
CA VAL A 55 -0.76 -3.18 -6.08
C VAL A 55 0.67 -3.30 -5.60
N VAL A 56 1.64 -2.88 -6.41
CA VAL A 56 3.05 -2.90 -6.04
C VAL A 56 3.65 -1.56 -6.42
N VAL A 57 4.24 -0.87 -5.44
CA VAL A 57 4.84 0.45 -5.60
C VAL A 57 6.27 0.39 -5.08
N PRO A 58 7.28 0.44 -5.96
CA PRO A 58 8.68 0.55 -5.55
C PRO A 58 8.88 1.81 -4.69
N LEU A 59 9.70 1.72 -3.63
CA LEU A 59 9.97 2.86 -2.74
C LEU A 59 10.57 4.05 -3.50
N GLU A 60 11.38 3.78 -4.52
CA GLU A 60 11.94 4.80 -5.41
C GLU A 60 10.88 5.62 -6.17
N LYS A 61 9.67 5.05 -6.35
CA LYS A 61 8.53 5.70 -6.99
C LYS A 61 7.60 6.37 -6.00
N ILE A 62 7.84 6.24 -4.69
CA ILE A 62 7.03 6.93 -3.67
C ILE A 62 7.60 8.33 -3.46
N LYS A 63 6.76 9.33 -3.70
CA LYS A 63 7.05 10.74 -3.41
C LYS A 63 6.84 11.05 -1.93
N GLY A 64 5.83 10.46 -1.31
CA GLY A 64 5.54 10.67 0.10
C GLY A 64 4.35 9.87 0.60
N VAL A 65 4.15 9.94 1.91
CA VAL A 65 3.00 9.35 2.60
C VAL A 65 2.32 10.42 3.44
N ASN A 66 1.00 10.55 3.29
CA ASN A 66 0.20 11.52 4.04
C ASN A 66 -0.82 10.81 4.93
N GLN A 67 -1.14 11.45 6.05
CA GLN A 67 -2.23 11.05 6.94
C GLN A 67 -3.46 11.92 6.68
N SER A 68 -4.63 11.30 6.73
CA SER A 68 -5.91 12.00 6.71
C SER A 68 -6.89 11.32 7.65
N GLU A 69 -7.88 12.06 8.13
CA GLU A 69 -8.92 11.54 9.02
C GLU A 69 -10.30 12.02 8.58
N ASN A 70 -11.31 11.19 8.81
CA ASN A 70 -12.68 11.56 8.47
C ASN A 70 -13.16 12.66 9.43
N MET A 71 -13.52 13.84 8.92
CA MET A 71 -14.02 14.94 9.77
C MET A 71 -15.25 14.57 10.61
N LYS A 72 -16.10 13.66 10.10
CA LYS A 72 -17.30 13.18 10.84
C LYS A 72 -16.99 11.99 11.75
N LYS A 73 -15.92 11.24 11.47
CA LYS A 73 -15.51 10.04 12.21
C LYS A 73 -13.99 10.02 12.40
N PRO A 74 -13.43 10.80 13.34
CA PRO A 74 -11.97 10.93 13.51
C PRO A 74 -11.23 9.62 13.81
N SER A 75 -11.94 8.58 14.27
CA SER A 75 -11.38 7.22 14.42
C SER A 75 -11.05 6.54 13.08
N GLN A 76 -11.65 6.99 11.98
CA GLN A 76 -11.35 6.52 10.62
C GLN A 76 -10.16 7.29 10.08
N LYS A 77 -9.00 6.62 10.11
CA LYS A 77 -7.74 7.14 9.57
C LYS A 77 -7.50 6.58 8.18
N TYR A 78 -7.01 7.45 7.31
CA TYR A 78 -6.63 7.18 5.95
C TYR A 78 -5.14 7.41 5.79
N MET A 79 -4.51 6.56 4.97
CA MET A 79 -3.13 6.71 4.57
C MET A 79 -3.09 6.84 3.07
N GLU A 80 -2.52 7.94 2.60
CA GLU A 80 -2.29 8.23 1.18
C GLU A 80 -0.83 7.94 0.86
N ILE A 81 -0.58 7.17 -0.19
CA ILE A 81 0.73 7.04 -0.81
C ILE A 81 0.70 7.82 -2.12
N VAL A 82 1.54 8.84 -2.23
CA VAL A 82 1.68 9.65 -3.44
C VAL A 82 2.91 9.17 -4.20
N THR A 83 2.76 8.88 -5.49
CA THR A 83 3.86 8.46 -6.35
C THR A 83 4.49 9.64 -7.09
N VAL A 84 5.72 9.46 -7.57
CA VAL A 84 6.49 10.51 -8.28
C VAL A 84 5.85 10.93 -9.60
N ASP A 85 5.10 10.03 -10.24
CA ASP A 85 4.32 10.26 -11.46
C ASP A 85 2.91 10.81 -11.20
N GLY A 86 2.58 11.11 -9.93
CA GLY A 86 1.39 11.88 -9.55
C GLY A 86 0.14 11.04 -9.29
N PHE A 87 0.25 9.72 -9.15
CA PHE A 87 -0.85 8.88 -8.68
C PHE A 87 -0.93 8.87 -7.15
N ASP A 88 -2.15 8.71 -6.65
CA ASP A 88 -2.47 8.60 -5.24
C ASP A 88 -3.14 7.26 -4.94
N ILE A 89 -2.64 6.56 -3.93
CA ILE A 89 -3.16 5.26 -3.50
C ILE A 89 -3.60 5.38 -2.05
N TRP A 90 -4.90 5.15 -1.84
CA TRP A 90 -5.54 5.36 -0.55
C TRP A 90 -5.82 4.06 0.17
N PHE A 91 -5.35 3.98 1.40
CA PHE A 91 -5.62 2.88 2.31
C PHE A 91 -6.40 3.35 3.53
N MET A 92 -7.25 2.48 4.08
CA MET A 92 -8.07 2.78 5.24
C MET A 92 -8.34 1.56 6.10
N GLY A 93 -9.00 1.78 7.25
CA GLY A 93 -9.48 0.68 8.10
C GLY A 93 -8.35 -0.21 8.65
N PHE A 94 -7.18 0.39 8.90
CA PHE A 94 -6.03 -0.32 9.43
C PHE A 94 -6.28 -0.84 10.84
N LEU A 95 -5.95 -2.10 11.09
CA LEU A 95 -5.93 -2.63 12.45
C LEU A 95 -4.83 -1.96 13.31
N ASN A 96 -3.71 -1.60 12.68
CA ASN A 96 -2.54 -1.01 13.34
C ASN A 96 -2.01 0.22 12.58
N TYR A 97 -2.87 1.23 12.36
CA TYR A 97 -2.56 2.44 11.56
C TYR A 97 -1.21 3.08 11.91
N HIS A 98 -1.01 3.44 13.18
CA HIS A 98 0.16 4.21 13.60
C HIS A 98 1.48 3.47 13.37
N LYS A 99 1.49 2.15 13.57
CA LYS A 99 2.67 1.30 13.31
C LYS A 99 2.97 1.20 11.83
N ALA A 100 1.94 1.08 10.98
CA ALA A 100 2.12 1.01 9.53
C ALA A 100 2.64 2.33 8.96
N PHE A 101 2.00 3.44 9.33
CA PHE A 101 2.39 4.79 8.90
C PHE A 101 3.83 5.12 9.32
N LYS A 102 4.18 4.90 10.59
CA LYS A 102 5.54 5.14 11.09
C LYS A 102 6.59 4.30 10.37
N CYS A 103 6.30 3.01 10.13
CA CYS A 103 7.19 2.14 9.37
C CYS A 103 7.43 2.69 7.96
N LEU A 104 6.36 3.04 7.24
CA LEU A 104 6.47 3.55 5.88
C LEU A 104 7.23 4.88 5.81
N GLN A 105 6.94 5.80 6.73
CA GLN A 105 7.65 7.08 6.81
C GLN A 105 9.15 6.88 7.07
N GLN A 106 9.52 5.98 7.98
CA GLN A 106 10.93 5.66 8.26
C GLN A 106 11.63 5.05 7.04
N THR A 107 10.98 4.10 6.38
CA THR A 107 11.51 3.44 5.18
C THR A 107 11.72 4.43 4.03
N ILE A 108 10.78 5.36 3.83
CA ILE A 108 10.92 6.42 2.81
C ILE A 108 12.06 7.39 3.18
N SER A 109 12.17 7.77 4.45
CA SER A 109 13.24 8.68 4.93
C SER A 109 14.62 8.07 4.75
N GLN A 110 14.82 6.82 5.19
CA GLN A 110 16.10 6.11 5.06
C GLN A 110 16.56 6.04 3.60
N ARG A 111 15.60 5.81 2.68
CA ARG A 111 15.88 5.81 1.23
C ARG A 111 16.29 7.19 0.69
N LEU A 112 15.84 8.29 1.28
CA LEU A 112 16.26 9.63 0.85
C LEU A 112 17.67 9.94 1.33
N ASP A 113 18.01 9.55 2.56
CA ASP A 113 19.36 9.73 3.12
C ASP A 113 20.44 8.97 2.30
N ASP A 114 20.11 7.79 1.78
CA ASP A 114 21.00 6.99 0.92
C ASP A 114 21.24 7.58 -0.48
N VAL A 115 20.36 8.48 -0.96
CA VAL A 115 20.46 9.09 -2.30
C VAL A 115 21.35 10.33 -2.29
N ASP A 116 21.43 11.03 -1.16
CA ASP A 116 22.21 12.26 -1.00
C ASP A 116 23.69 12.01 -0.62
N THR A 117 24.14 10.75 -0.54
CA THR A 117 25.49 10.37 -0.10
C THR A 117 26.51 10.11 -1.22
N PHE A 118 26.24 10.52 -2.47
CA PHE A 118 27.15 10.36 -3.61
C PHE A 118 27.45 11.67 -4.34
#